data_AF-A0A0D0DP49-F1
#
_entry.id   AF-A0A0D0DP49-F1
#
_cell.length_a   1.000
_cell.length_b   1.000
_cell.length_c   1.000
_cell.angle_alpha   90.00
_cell.angle_beta   90.00
_cell.angle_gamma   90.00
#
_symmetry.space_group_name_H-M   'P 1'
#
loop_
_entity.id
_entity.type
_entity.pdbx_description
1 polymer ?
#
loop_
_entity_poly.entity_id
_entity_poly.type
_entity_poly.pdbx_seq_one_letter_code
_entity_poly.pdbx_strand_id
1 'polypeptide(L)'
;MASSPSQVQPAHPAGPDSPIIRCNHGEQAVKRTSSTAKHLKREFYCCKRPRGDPTRCDFWHWADDPLLKQKITPVSTPQIGVLKGGFKSS
;
A
#
# COMPACT_ATOMS: atom_id res chain seq x y z
N MET A 1 -3.92 -24.81 27.84
CA MET A 1 -3.12 -23.70 27.27
C MET A 1 -3.35 -23.67 25.76
N ALA A 2 -4.34 -22.90 25.30
CA ALA A 2 -4.68 -22.78 23.88
C ALA A 2 -4.29 -21.38 23.41
N SER A 3 -3.28 -21.32 22.53
CA SER A 3 -2.81 -20.09 21.90
C SER A 3 -3.89 -19.55 20.97
N SER A 4 -4.36 -18.34 21.27
CA SER A 4 -5.33 -17.61 20.44
C SER A 4 -4.79 -17.44 19.02
N PRO A 5 -5.57 -17.76 17.97
CA PRO A 5 -5.19 -17.37 16.62
C PRO A 5 -5.21 -15.85 16.55
N SER A 6 -4.06 -15.25 16.23
CA SER A 6 -3.91 -13.84 15.89
C SER A 6 -4.91 -13.49 14.80
N GLN A 7 -6.04 -12.90 15.21
CA GLN A 7 -6.96 -12.23 14.30
C GLN A 7 -6.23 -11.01 13.75
N VAL A 8 -5.64 -11.15 12.56
CA VAL A 8 -5.23 -10.01 11.73
C VAL A 8 -6.50 -9.26 11.33
N GLN A 9 -6.85 -8.27 12.14
CA GLN A 9 -7.97 -7.38 11.84
C GLN A 9 -7.65 -6.62 10.55
N PRO A 10 -8.59 -6.53 9.59
CA PRO A 10 -8.46 -5.62 8.47
C PRO A 10 -8.54 -4.18 9.02
N ALA A 11 -7.40 -3.49 9.05
CA ALA A 11 -7.34 -2.08 9.35
C ALA A 11 -8.00 -1.28 8.21
N HIS A 12 -9.24 -0.83 8.42
CA HIS A 12 -9.86 0.30 7.70
C HIS A 12 -10.48 1.21 8.77
N PRO A 13 -10.36 2.56 8.69
CA PRO A 13 -10.77 3.34 7.52
C PRO A 13 -9.87 4.56 7.25
N ALA A 14 -8.95 4.46 6.30
CA ALA A 14 -8.65 5.62 5.46
C ALA A 14 -9.67 5.57 4.32
N GLY A 15 -10.31 6.69 3.98
CA GLY A 15 -11.38 6.71 2.96
C GLY A 15 -10.98 5.98 1.67
N PRO A 16 -11.97 5.55 0.85
CA PRO A 16 -11.81 4.58 -0.24
C PRO A 16 -10.84 4.98 -1.37
N ASP A 17 -10.19 6.13 -1.27
CA ASP A 17 -9.28 6.66 -2.29
C ASP A 17 -7.82 6.78 -1.81
N SER A 18 -7.52 6.47 -0.54
CA SER A 18 -6.14 6.62 -0.06
C SER A 18 -5.30 5.36 -0.32
N PRO A 19 -4.22 5.46 -1.10
CA PRO A 19 -3.35 4.33 -1.39
C PRO A 19 -2.69 3.71 -0.16
N ILE A 20 -2.84 2.40 0.00
CA ILE A 20 -2.10 1.62 0.99
C ILE A 20 -0.68 1.37 0.47
N ILE A 21 0.26 2.24 0.83
CA ILE A 21 1.69 2.05 0.55
C ILE A 21 2.29 1.11 1.61
N ARG A 22 3.04 0.09 1.19
CA ARG A 22 3.71 -0.88 2.07
C ARG A 22 5.23 -0.71 2.02
N CYS A 23 5.88 -0.87 3.17
CA CYS A 23 7.35 -0.89 3.27
C CYS A 23 7.94 -2.29 2.99
N ASN A 24 9.26 -2.45 3.09
CA ASN A 24 9.95 -3.72 2.79
C ASN A 24 9.55 -4.90 3.71
N HIS A 25 8.89 -4.64 4.83
CA HIS A 25 8.34 -5.68 5.70
C HIS A 25 6.94 -6.16 5.29
N GLY A 26 6.33 -5.55 4.27
CA GLY A 26 4.93 -5.76 3.91
C GLY A 26 3.94 -5.01 4.80
N GLU A 27 4.42 -4.25 5.79
CA GLU A 27 3.60 -3.44 6.69
C GLU A 27 3.24 -2.09 6.05
N GLN A 28 2.07 -1.53 6.39
CA GLN A 28 1.65 -0.21 5.92
C GLN A 28 2.65 0.87 6.34
N ALA A 29 3.12 1.63 5.36
CA ALA A 29 3.98 2.78 5.54
C ALA A 29 3.17 3.96 6.11
N VAL A 30 3.84 4.78 6.92
CA VAL A 30 3.25 5.98 7.50
C VAL A 30 3.55 7.18 6.62
N LYS A 31 2.53 8.01 6.37
CA LYS A 31 2.68 9.30 5.69
C LYS A 31 3.10 10.35 6.71
N ARG A 32 4.15 11.12 6.42
CA ARG A 32 4.64 12.22 7.26
C ARG A 32 4.89 13.45 6.42
N THR A 33 4.75 14.61 7.03
CA THR A 33 5.04 15.90 6.40
C THR A 33 6.46 16.32 6.72
N SER A 34 7.21 16.73 5.70
CA SER A 34 8.54 17.29 5.85
C SER A 34 8.44 18.71 6.42
N SER A 35 9.18 18.93 7.50
CA SER A 35 9.32 20.24 8.16
C SER A 35 10.59 20.98 7.72
N THR A 36 11.33 20.44 6.74
CA THR A 36 12.58 21.06 6.28
C THR A 36 12.27 22.29 5.43
N ALA A 37 12.94 23.42 5.66
CA ALA A 37 12.72 24.67 4.93
C ALA A 37 12.75 24.49 3.39
N LYS A 38 13.60 23.59 2.88
CA LYS A 38 13.74 23.27 1.45
C LYS A 38 12.57 22.44 0.87
N HIS A 39 11.86 21.71 1.71
CA HIS A 39 10.77 20.80 1.31
C HIS A 39 9.55 20.98 2.22
N LEU A 40 9.28 22.23 2.59
CA LEU A 40 8.24 22.57 3.55
C LEU A 40 6.88 22.16 3.00
N LYS A 41 6.09 21.46 3.82
CA LYS A 41 4.77 20.91 3.46
C LYS A 41 4.79 19.77 2.43
N ARG A 42 5.95 19.23 2.07
CA ARG A 42 6.02 18.04 1.20
C ARG A 42 5.82 16.77 2.01
N GLU A 43 4.97 15.86 1.56
CA GLU A 43 4.66 14.63 2.27
C GLU A 43 5.51 13.46 1.75
N PHE A 44 5.89 12.54 2.64
CA PHE A 44 6.66 11.35 2.31
C PHE A 44 6.12 10.12 3.06
N TYR A 45 6.32 8.94 2.49
CA TYR A 45 6.03 7.66 3.10
C TYR A 45 7.31 7.04 3.66
N CYS A 46 7.25 6.53 4.89
CA CYS A 46 8.38 5.81 5.48
C CYS A 46 7.92 4.60 6.31
N CYS A 47 8.88 3.74 6.67
CA CYS A 47 8.61 2.61 7.56
C CYS A 47 7.99 3.09 8.89
N LYS A 48 6.92 2.43 9.34
CA LYS A 48 6.22 2.77 10.59
C LYS A 48 7.04 2.48 11.86
N ARG A 49 8.09 1.64 11.77
CA ARG A 49 8.93 1.26 12.90
C ARG A 49 9.69 2.48 13.47
N PRO A 50 9.95 2.50 14.78
CA PRO A 50 10.65 3.63 15.40
C PRO A 50 12.09 3.73 14.89
N ARG A 51 12.63 4.96 14.86
CA ARG A 51 13.96 5.24 14.29
C ARG A 51 15.11 4.52 14.99
N GLY A 52 14.97 4.21 16.28
CA GLY A 52 15.96 3.49 17.07
C GLY A 52 15.88 1.97 16.96
N ASP A 53 14.91 1.44 16.20
CA ASP A 53 14.75 0.00 16.05
C ASP A 53 15.69 -0.56 14.96
N PRO A 54 16.53 -1.57 15.27
CA PRO A 54 17.48 -2.13 14.31
C PRO A 54 16.81 -2.92 13.19
N THR A 55 15.53 -3.26 13.34
CA THR A 55 14.73 -3.96 12.33
C THR A 55 13.93 -2.99 11.46
N ARG A 56 14.14 -1.67 11.59
CA ARG A 56 13.55 -0.66 10.71
C ARG A 56 14.24 -0.72 9.35
N CYS A 57 13.45 -0.85 8.29
CA CYS A 57 13.96 -0.79 6.93
C CYS A 57 14.10 0.65 6.46
N ASP A 58 14.97 0.86 5.47
CA ASP A 58 15.23 2.16 4.86
C ASP A 58 14.18 2.59 3.83
N PHE A 59 12.96 2.05 3.92
CA PHE A 59 11.87 2.42 3.03
C PHE A 59 11.54 3.91 3.19
N TRP A 60 11.70 4.66 2.10
CA TRP A 60 11.43 6.09 2.02
C TRP A 60 11.11 6.51 0.58
N HIS A 61 9.96 7.16 0.38
CA HIS A 61 9.54 7.71 -0.91
C HIS A 61 8.71 8.99 -0.73
N TRP A 62 8.82 9.94 -1.66
CA TRP A 62 7.95 11.11 -1.67
C TRP A 62 6.51 10.73 -2.03
N ALA A 63 5.53 11.34 -1.37
CA ALA A 63 4.12 11.06 -1.65
C ALA A 63 3.69 11.51 -3.06
N ASP A 64 4.36 12.53 -3.61
CA ASP A 64 4.15 13.00 -4.97
C ASP A 64 4.94 12.22 -6.04
N ASP A 65 5.77 11.25 -5.63
CA ASP A 65 6.61 10.48 -6.54
C ASP A 65 5.76 9.66 -7.54
N PRO A 66 6.02 9.77 -8.85
CA PRO A 66 5.24 9.07 -9.87
C PRO A 66 5.36 7.54 -9.76
N LEU A 67 6.45 7.01 -9.19
CA LEU A 67 6.64 5.57 -9.02
C LEU A 67 5.70 5.00 -7.95
N LEU A 68 5.36 5.77 -6.92
CA LEU A 68 4.32 5.36 -5.97
C LEU A 68 2.96 5.33 -6.66
N LYS A 69 2.62 6.36 -7.45
CA LYS A 69 1.33 6.43 -8.15
C LYS A 69 1.10 5.22 -9.07
N GLN A 70 2.15 4.70 -9.70
CA GLN A 70 2.06 3.48 -10.51
C GLN A 70 1.94 2.19 -9.70
N LYS A 71 2.45 2.15 -8.47
CA LYS A 71 2.26 1.00 -7.55
C LYS A 71 0.89 0.97 -6.88
N ILE A 72 0.17 2.08 -6.98
CA ILE A 72 -1.15 2.30 -6.37
C ILE A 72 -2.29 1.96 -7.32
N THR A 73 -2.06 2.00 -8.64
CA THR A 73 -3.11 1.73 -9.61
C THR A 73 -3.74 0.38 -9.27
N PRO A 74 -5.05 0.34 -8.92
CA PRO A 74 -5.72 -0.93 -8.81
C PRO A 74 -5.51 -1.59 -10.16
N VAL A 75 -5.04 -2.84 -10.12
CA VAL A 75 -5.02 -3.77 -11.23
C VAL A 75 -6.07 -3.34 -12.25
N SER A 76 -5.60 -2.79 -13.38
CA SER A 76 -6.44 -2.66 -14.55
C SER A 76 -6.71 -4.10 -14.92
N THR A 77 -7.81 -4.65 -14.39
CA THR A 77 -8.34 -5.95 -14.75
C THR A 77 -8.29 -6.00 -16.27
N PRO A 78 -7.51 -6.89 -16.91
CA PRO A 78 -7.80 -7.20 -18.29
C PRO A 78 -9.20 -7.79 -18.26
N GLN A 79 -10.17 -7.03 -18.75
CA GLN A 79 -11.54 -7.47 -19.00
C GLN A 79 -11.54 -8.94 -19.46
N ILE A 80 -12.02 -9.82 -18.58
CA ILE A 80 -12.35 -11.20 -18.92
C ILE A 80 -13.31 -11.17 -20.11
N GLY A 81 -12.78 -11.47 -21.29
CA GLY A 81 -13.61 -11.73 -22.46
C GLY A 81 -14.56 -12.87 -22.13
N VAL A 82 -15.85 -12.55 -22.06
CA VAL A 82 -16.93 -13.52 -22.12
C VAL A 82 -16.79 -14.29 -23.42
N LEU A 83 -16.14 -15.45 -23.36
CA LEU A 83 -16.27 -16.50 -24.37
C LEU A 83 -17.71 -17.02 -24.29
N LYS A 84 -18.58 -16.46 -25.14
CA LYS A 84 -19.90 -17.02 -25.42
C LYS A 84 -19.71 -18.42 -25.99
N GLY A 85 -20.01 -19.43 -25.18
CA GLY A 85 -20.16 -20.81 -25.63
C GLY A 85 -21.31 -20.90 -26.64
N GLY A 86 -20.97 -21.25 -27.88
CA GLY A 86 -21.93 -21.70 -28.88
C GLY A 86 -21.94 -23.23 -28.90
N PHE A 87 -22.85 -23.84 -28.15
CA PHE A 87 -23.19 -25.26 -28.32
C PHE A 87 -23.86 -25.41 -29.70
N LYS A 88 -23.22 -26.13 -30.63
CA LYS A 88 -23.86 -26.61 -31.86
C LYS A 88 -24.52 -27.93 -31.53
N SER A 89 -25.85 -27.94 -31.50
CA SER A 89 -26.65 -29.16 -31.49
C SER A 89 -26.61 -29.78 -32.89
N SER A 90 -26.26 -31.06 -32.96
CA SER A 90 -26.47 -31.95 -34.12
C SER A 90 -27.84 -32.60 -34.04
#